data_AF-A0A345NX68-F1
#
_entry.id   AF-A0A345NX68-F1
#
_cell.length_a   1.000
_cell.length_b   1.000
_cell.length_c   1.000
_cell.angle_alpha   90.00
_cell.angle_beta   90.00
_cell.angle_gamma   90.00
#
_symmetry.space_group_name_H-M   'P 1'
#
loop_
_entity.id
_entity.type
_entity.pdbx_description
1 polymer ?
#
loop_
_entity_poly.entity_id
_entity_poly.type
_entity_poly.pdbx_seq_one_letter_code
_entity_poly.pdbx_strand_id
1 'polypeptide(L)'
;MKPLTIEALEICLKETEDTIRTADDHFLQQPISYLQSNIAEFFFVDSPDFDHIHVDSLALEVDDIFKTYMVLFGLQGKKKEGDVIRQFIEEKVQNQLLGLSISFSDNEGFWEINMPLDSIEGFEETMPIQDVLQLLNGILGDLDELRASK
;
A
#
# COMPACT_ATOMS: atom_id res chain seq x y z
N MET A 1 18.49 -5.09 3.15
CA MET A 1 17.19 -5.17 3.84
C MET A 1 16.86 -6.63 4.09
N LYS A 2 16.21 -6.93 5.21
CA LYS A 2 15.57 -8.25 5.42
C LYS A 2 14.39 -8.36 4.44
N PRO A 3 14.18 -9.49 3.76
CA PRO A 3 12.98 -9.71 2.96
C PRO A 3 11.71 -9.55 3.80
N LEU A 4 10.68 -8.93 3.21
CA LEU A 4 9.36 -8.82 3.80
C LEU A 4 8.76 -10.22 4.02
N THR A 5 8.23 -10.45 5.21
CA THR A 5 7.52 -11.67 5.57
C THR A 5 6.05 -11.50 5.22
N ILE A 6 5.51 -12.25 4.27
CA ILE A 6 4.08 -12.18 3.92
C ILE A 6 3.37 -13.32 4.65
N GLU A 7 2.41 -12.98 5.51
CA GLU A 7 1.59 -13.98 6.21
C GLU A 7 0.43 -14.44 5.35
N ALA A 8 -0.26 -13.48 4.72
CA ALA A 8 -1.29 -13.77 3.74
C ALA A 8 -1.25 -12.75 2.60
N LEU A 9 -1.48 -13.24 1.37
CA LEU A 9 -1.93 -12.41 0.27
C LEU A 9 -3.20 -13.02 -0.29
N GLU A 10 -4.28 -12.26 -0.24
CA GLU A 10 -5.60 -12.66 -0.71
C GLU A 10 -5.99 -11.84 -1.94
N ILE A 11 -6.55 -12.50 -2.94
CA ILE A 11 -7.10 -11.87 -4.12
C ILE A 11 -8.61 -11.79 -3.91
N CYS A 12 -9.12 -10.57 -3.86
CA CYS A 12 -10.49 -10.26 -3.45
C CYS A 12 -11.23 -9.52 -4.55
N LEU A 13 -12.57 -9.61 -4.60
CA LEU A 13 -13.39 -8.80 -5.49
C LEU A 13 -13.65 -7.42 -4.86
N LYS A 14 -13.46 -6.35 -5.62
CA LYS A 14 -13.74 -4.99 -5.13
C LYS A 14 -15.22 -4.76 -4.81
N GLU A 15 -16.13 -5.34 -5.58
CA GLU A 15 -17.57 -5.10 -5.43
C GLU A 15 -18.14 -5.75 -4.16
N THR A 16 -17.63 -6.93 -3.78
CA THR A 16 -18.20 -7.72 -2.69
C THR A 16 -17.27 -7.89 -1.49
N GLU A 17 -16.00 -7.50 -1.63
CA GLU A 17 -14.92 -7.73 -0.67
C GLU A 17 -14.64 -9.22 -0.38
N ASP A 18 -15.25 -10.14 -1.15
CA ASP A 18 -15.05 -11.57 -0.95
C ASP A 18 -13.66 -12.03 -1.43
N THR A 19 -12.99 -12.84 -0.62
CA THR A 19 -11.77 -13.54 -1.01
C THR A 19 -12.08 -14.61 -2.06
N ILE A 20 -11.48 -14.46 -3.25
CA ILE A 20 -11.64 -15.39 -4.36
C ILE A 20 -10.61 -16.52 -4.27
N ARG A 21 -9.38 -16.16 -3.86
CA ARG A 21 -8.27 -17.10 -3.65
C ARG A 21 -7.19 -16.49 -2.77
N THR A 22 -6.43 -17.35 -2.10
CA THR A 22 -5.17 -16.99 -1.45
C THR A 22 -4.02 -17.25 -2.42
N ALA A 23 -3.03 -16.36 -2.44
CA ALA A 23 -1.83 -16.50 -3.24
C ALA A 23 -0.86 -17.53 -2.66
N ASP A 24 -0.14 -18.21 -3.55
CA ASP A 24 1.02 -19.01 -3.21
C ASP A 24 2.32 -18.29 -3.60
N ASP A 25 3.46 -18.90 -3.28
CA ASP A 25 4.78 -18.36 -3.61
C ASP A 25 4.98 -18.13 -5.12
N HIS A 26 4.32 -18.91 -5.98
CA HIS A 26 4.39 -18.72 -7.43
C HIS A 26 3.61 -17.50 -7.87
N PHE A 27 2.47 -17.21 -7.24
CA PHE A 27 1.69 -16.02 -7.50
C PHE A 27 2.44 -14.75 -7.11
N LEU A 28 3.20 -14.78 -6.01
CA LEU A 28 4.05 -13.66 -5.60
C LEU A 28 5.13 -13.28 -6.63
N GLN A 29 5.52 -14.21 -7.51
CA GLN A 29 6.45 -13.95 -8.63
C GLN A 29 5.76 -13.37 -9.88
N GLN A 30 4.43 -13.32 -9.93
CA GLN A 30 3.71 -12.70 -11.04
C GLN A 30 3.96 -11.19 -11.04
N PRO A 31 3.98 -10.54 -12.21
CA PRO A 31 4.12 -9.10 -12.28
C PRO A 31 2.88 -8.40 -11.71
N ILE A 32 3.05 -7.22 -11.10
CA ILE A 32 1.93 -6.43 -10.56
C ILE A 32 0.91 -6.03 -11.62
N SER A 33 1.31 -5.98 -12.90
CA SER A 33 0.40 -5.83 -14.07
C SER A 33 -0.68 -6.88 -14.21
N TYR A 34 -0.62 -7.96 -13.41
CA TYR A 34 -1.77 -8.81 -13.16
C TYR A 34 -3.03 -8.00 -12.79
N LEU A 35 -2.94 -7.01 -11.88
CA LEU A 35 -4.10 -6.24 -11.42
C LEU A 35 -4.73 -5.41 -12.55
N GLN A 36 -3.92 -4.89 -13.47
CA GLN A 36 -4.43 -4.15 -14.62
C GLN A 36 -5.23 -5.05 -15.58
N SER A 37 -4.86 -6.32 -15.69
CA SER A 37 -5.61 -7.32 -16.46
C SER A 37 -6.87 -7.81 -15.72
N ASN A 38 -6.94 -7.61 -14.40
CA ASN A 38 -8.01 -8.11 -13.53
C ASN A 38 -8.52 -6.97 -12.63
N ILE A 39 -8.93 -5.86 -13.22
CA ILE A 39 -9.21 -4.61 -12.49
C ILE A 39 -10.36 -4.70 -11.47
N ALA A 40 -11.23 -5.70 -11.58
CA ALA A 40 -12.28 -5.96 -10.59
C ALA A 40 -11.73 -6.58 -9.29
N GLU A 41 -10.45 -6.97 -9.29
CA GLU A 41 -9.75 -7.58 -8.17
C GLU A 41 -8.88 -6.55 -7.44
N PHE A 42 -8.66 -6.78 -6.15
CA PHE A 42 -7.60 -6.15 -5.37
C PHE A 42 -6.85 -7.21 -4.57
N PHE A 43 -5.64 -6.88 -4.13
CA PHE A 43 -4.86 -7.74 -3.24
C PHE A 43 -4.96 -7.21 -1.82
N PHE A 44 -5.46 -8.01 -0.90
CA PHE A 44 -5.31 -7.79 0.53
C PHE A 44 -4.03 -8.48 1.00
N VAL A 45 -3.16 -7.76 1.72
CA VAL A 45 -1.87 -8.26 2.18
C VAL A 45 -1.73 -8.04 3.67
N ASP A 46 -1.46 -9.14 4.36
CA ASP A 46 -1.17 -9.18 5.79
C ASP A 46 0.29 -9.60 6.02
N SER A 47 0.95 -8.92 6.96
CA SER A 47 2.35 -9.14 7.29
C SER A 47 2.64 -8.75 8.74
N PRO A 48 3.29 -9.62 9.52
CA PRO A 48 3.74 -9.25 10.87
C PRO A 48 4.85 -8.18 10.85
N ASP A 49 5.51 -7.95 9.72
CA ASP A 49 6.49 -6.87 9.61
C ASP A 49 5.78 -5.49 9.55
N PHE A 50 4.48 -5.41 9.24
CA PHE A 50 3.71 -4.15 9.23
C PHE A 50 3.39 -3.62 10.63
N ASP A 51 3.24 -4.51 11.63
CA ASP A 51 3.08 -4.13 13.04
C ASP A 51 4.24 -3.24 13.52
N HIS A 52 5.46 -3.49 13.03
CA HIS A 52 6.65 -2.73 13.40
C HIS A 52 6.67 -1.31 12.86
N ILE A 53 5.88 -1.03 11.83
CA ILE A 53 5.76 0.28 11.17
C ILE A 53 4.35 0.88 11.34
N HIS A 54 3.56 0.32 12.27
CA HIS A 54 2.23 0.80 12.64
C HIS A 54 1.21 0.80 11.48
N VAL A 55 1.35 -0.14 10.56
CA VAL A 55 0.44 -0.36 9.44
C VAL A 55 -0.34 -1.65 9.69
N ASP A 56 -1.66 -1.62 9.53
CA ASP A 56 -2.49 -2.79 9.84
C ASP A 56 -2.45 -3.83 8.70
N SER A 57 -2.60 -3.37 7.47
CA SER A 57 -2.58 -4.19 6.25
C SER A 57 -2.40 -3.30 5.02
N LEU A 58 -2.06 -3.91 3.88
CA LEU A 58 -2.06 -3.22 2.59
C LEU A 58 -3.16 -3.77 1.69
N ALA A 59 -3.86 -2.88 0.98
CA ALA A 59 -4.69 -3.22 -0.16
C ALA A 59 -4.07 -2.64 -1.44
N LEU A 60 -3.77 -3.47 -2.43
CA LEU A 60 -3.24 -3.03 -3.73
C LEU A 60 -4.30 -3.23 -4.80
N GLU A 61 -4.54 -2.21 -5.61
CA GLU A 61 -5.52 -2.25 -6.69
C GLU A 61 -5.09 -1.40 -7.89
N VAL A 62 -5.85 -1.49 -8.97
CA VAL A 62 -5.80 -0.52 -10.08
C VAL A 62 -7.12 0.24 -10.09
N ASP A 63 -7.11 1.55 -9.94
CA ASP A 63 -8.32 2.38 -9.92
C ASP A 63 -9.12 2.25 -11.24
N ASP A 64 -10.44 2.20 -11.14
CA ASP A 64 -11.32 1.91 -12.27
C ASP A 64 -11.44 3.07 -13.26
N ILE A 65 -11.16 4.31 -12.83
CA ILE A 65 -11.34 5.53 -13.60
C ILE A 65 -10.05 5.89 -14.36
N PHE A 66 -8.93 5.98 -13.65
CA PHE A 66 -7.65 6.45 -14.15
C PHE A 66 -6.69 5.32 -14.52
N LYS A 67 -7.01 4.06 -14.15
CA LYS A 67 -6.15 2.90 -14.38
C LYS A 67 -4.78 3.04 -13.70
N THR A 68 -4.74 3.78 -12.59
CA THR A 68 -3.56 4.01 -11.77
C THR A 68 -3.43 2.92 -10.72
N TYR A 69 -2.23 2.40 -10.49
CA TYR A 69 -2.00 1.46 -9.39
C TYR A 69 -2.05 2.22 -8.08
N MET A 70 -2.81 1.70 -7.12
CA MET A 70 -3.03 2.31 -5.83
C MET A 70 -2.61 1.35 -4.72
N VAL A 71 -2.07 1.90 -3.64
CA VAL A 71 -2.02 1.22 -2.34
C VAL A 71 -2.91 1.95 -1.36
N LEU A 72 -3.72 1.20 -0.63
CA LEU A 72 -4.61 1.68 0.42
C LEU A 72 -4.18 1.03 1.74
N PHE A 73 -4.10 1.82 2.80
CA PHE A 73 -3.71 1.30 4.12
C PHE A 73 -4.15 2.22 5.27
N GLY A 74 -4.32 1.59 6.43
CA GLY A 74 -4.44 2.26 7.72
C GLY A 74 -3.06 2.44 8.35
N LEU A 75 -2.75 3.65 8.83
CA LEU A 75 -1.53 3.96 9.58
C LEU A 75 -1.90 4.47 10.97
N GLN A 76 -1.59 3.70 12.01
CA GLN A 76 -1.86 4.10 13.39
C GLN A 76 -0.99 5.31 13.74
N GLY A 77 -1.58 6.35 14.33
CA GLY A 77 -0.85 7.59 14.62
C GLY A 77 -1.73 8.68 15.21
N LYS A 78 -1.12 9.76 15.68
CA LYS A 78 -1.87 10.89 16.25
C LYS A 78 -2.23 11.89 15.17
N LYS A 79 -3.40 12.53 15.28
CA LYS A 79 -3.84 13.61 14.38
C LYS A 79 -2.81 14.74 14.19
N LYS A 80 -2.00 15.01 15.22
CA LYS A 80 -0.93 16.04 15.17
C LYS A 80 0.22 15.68 14.22
N GLU A 81 0.35 14.43 13.79
CA GLU A 81 1.39 13.96 12.87
C GLU A 81 1.02 14.22 11.41
N GLY A 82 -0.16 14.78 11.13
CA GLY A 82 -0.71 14.93 9.79
C GLY A 82 0.17 15.69 8.82
N ASP A 83 0.79 16.79 9.26
CA ASP A 83 1.65 17.58 8.39
C ASP A 83 2.89 16.77 7.95
N VAL A 84 3.46 15.97 8.84
CA VAL A 84 4.62 15.11 8.55
C VAL A 84 4.24 13.99 7.59
N ILE A 85 3.10 13.32 7.83
CA ILE A 85 2.60 12.23 7.00
C ILE A 85 2.30 12.74 5.58
N ARG A 86 1.57 13.86 5.46
CA ARG A 86 1.25 14.47 4.15
C ARG A 86 2.50 14.85 3.38
N GLN A 87 3.39 15.62 4.02
CA GLN A 87 4.62 16.06 3.36
C GLN A 87 5.43 14.88 2.83
N PHE A 88 5.61 13.84 3.65
CA PHE A 88 6.36 12.66 3.24
C PHE A 88 5.72 11.95 2.04
N ILE A 89 4.41 11.70 2.10
CA ILE A 89 3.70 10.97 1.03
C ILE A 89 3.70 11.79 -0.27
N GLU A 90 3.43 13.09 -0.19
CA GLU A 90 3.45 14.00 -1.34
C GLU A 90 4.82 14.03 -2.02
N GLU A 91 5.91 14.00 -1.24
CA GLU A 91 7.27 13.89 -1.76
C GLU A 91 7.51 12.53 -2.45
N LYS A 92 7.08 11.41 -1.85
CA LYS A 92 7.25 10.06 -2.42
C LYS A 92 6.49 9.86 -3.72
N VAL A 93 5.31 10.46 -3.89
CA VAL A 93 4.54 10.43 -5.14
C VAL A 93 4.96 11.53 -6.13
N GLN A 94 6.10 12.19 -5.91
CA GLN A 94 6.63 13.26 -6.76
C GLN A 94 5.63 14.42 -6.99
N ASN A 95 4.80 14.73 -6.00
CA ASN A 95 3.70 15.70 -6.08
C ASN A 95 2.66 15.38 -7.17
N GLN A 96 2.58 14.13 -7.64
CA GLN A 96 1.48 13.66 -8.48
C GLN A 96 0.31 13.25 -7.58
N LEU A 97 -0.53 14.23 -7.27
CA LEU A 97 -1.58 14.08 -6.26
C LEU A 97 -2.88 13.44 -6.80
N LEU A 98 -2.91 13.02 -8.07
CA LEU A 98 -4.10 12.39 -8.65
C LEU A 98 -4.34 11.03 -7.97
N GLY A 99 -5.54 10.85 -7.40
CA GLY A 99 -5.89 9.65 -6.64
C GLY A 99 -5.36 9.62 -5.21
N LEU A 100 -4.47 10.56 -4.82
CA LEU A 100 -3.98 10.64 -3.45
C LEU A 100 -5.09 11.10 -2.49
N SER A 101 -5.35 10.31 -1.46
CA SER A 101 -6.21 10.67 -0.33
C SER A 101 -5.47 10.39 0.97
N ILE A 102 -5.56 11.33 1.92
CA ILE A 102 -5.02 11.20 3.28
C ILE A 102 -6.06 11.79 4.24
N SER A 103 -6.76 10.95 4.98
CA SER A 103 -7.77 11.30 6.00
C SER A 103 -7.38 10.75 7.37
N PHE A 104 -7.83 11.40 8.44
CA PHE A 104 -7.69 10.87 9.80
C PHE A 104 -9.08 10.42 10.28
N SER A 105 -9.21 9.15 10.65
CA SER A 105 -10.43 8.61 11.27
C SER A 105 -10.44 8.99 12.75
N ASP A 106 -11.18 10.05 13.12
CA ASP A 106 -11.31 10.47 14.53
C ASP A 106 -11.96 9.39 15.42
N ASN A 107 -12.72 8.48 14.83
CA ASN A 107 -13.40 7.40 15.56
C ASN A 107 -12.46 6.23 15.89
N GLU A 108 -11.54 5.92 14.98
CA GLU A 108 -10.69 4.72 15.08
C GLU A 108 -9.24 5.07 15.44
N GLY A 109 -8.85 6.33 15.32
CA GLY A 109 -7.54 6.81 15.76
C GLY A 109 -6.39 6.46 14.82
N PHE A 110 -6.68 6.22 13.54
CA PHE A 110 -5.68 5.97 12.50
C PHE A 110 -5.86 6.89 11.29
N TRP A 111 -4.81 6.95 10.46
CA TRP A 111 -4.81 7.62 9.17
C TRP A 111 -5.20 6.64 8.07
N GLU A 112 -6.16 7.02 7.24
CA GLU A 112 -6.52 6.32 6.02
C GLU A 112 -5.76 6.96 4.86
N ILE A 113 -4.98 6.17 4.15
CA ILE A 113 -4.14 6.65 3.05
C ILE A 113 -4.44 5.82 1.81
N ASN A 114 -4.77 6.51 0.72
CA ASN A 114 -4.82 5.95 -0.63
C ASN A 114 -3.74 6.66 -1.44
N MET A 115 -2.71 5.93 -1.87
CA MET A 115 -1.53 6.51 -2.50
C MET A 115 -1.31 5.90 -3.90
N PRO A 116 -1.14 6.70 -4.96
CA PRO A 116 -0.78 6.20 -6.27
C PRO A 116 0.66 5.66 -6.29
N LEU A 117 0.88 4.55 -7.00
CA LEU A 117 2.18 3.88 -7.12
C LEU A 117 2.95 4.30 -8.38
N ASP A 118 2.26 4.66 -9.45
CA ASP A 118 2.83 4.92 -10.78
C ASP A 118 3.97 5.96 -10.78
N SER A 119 3.92 6.93 -9.87
CA SER A 119 4.91 7.99 -9.75
C SER A 119 6.01 7.73 -8.71
N ILE A 120 5.91 6.62 -7.96
CA ILE A 120 6.90 6.26 -6.94
C ILE A 120 8.19 5.81 -7.63
N GLU A 121 9.31 6.37 -7.21
CA GLU A 121 10.62 5.98 -7.72
C GLU A 121 10.89 4.48 -7.45
N GLY A 122 11.23 3.75 -8.51
CA GLY A 122 11.52 2.32 -8.44
C GLY A 122 10.30 1.42 -8.63
N PHE A 123 9.08 1.95 -8.76
CA PHE A 123 7.91 1.18 -9.16
C PHE A 123 7.91 0.95 -10.68
N GLU A 124 7.75 -0.30 -11.11
CA GLU A 124 7.51 -0.68 -12.49
C GLU A 124 6.45 -1.79 -12.56
N GLU A 125 5.52 -1.70 -13.52
CA GLU A 125 4.40 -2.67 -13.65
C GLU A 125 4.83 -4.11 -13.95
N THR A 126 6.10 -4.29 -14.33
CA THR A 126 6.70 -5.59 -14.62
C THR A 126 7.34 -6.24 -13.39
N MET A 127 7.44 -5.51 -12.28
CA MET A 127 7.98 -6.04 -11.02
C MET A 127 7.11 -7.17 -10.48
N PRO A 128 7.73 -8.23 -9.95
CA PRO A 128 7.05 -9.22 -9.13
C PRO A 128 6.25 -8.55 -8.01
N ILE A 129 5.07 -9.08 -7.68
CA ILE A 129 4.22 -8.58 -6.60
C ILE A 129 5.00 -8.46 -5.28
N GLN A 130 5.80 -9.47 -4.94
CA GLN A 130 6.66 -9.42 -3.75
C GLN A 130 7.63 -8.23 -3.72
N ASP A 131 8.14 -7.80 -4.87
CA ASP A 131 9.13 -6.72 -4.96
C ASP A 131 8.44 -5.37 -4.80
N VAL A 132 7.20 -5.24 -5.30
CA VAL A 132 6.33 -4.08 -5.02
C VAL A 132 6.01 -3.99 -3.53
N LEU A 133 5.67 -5.10 -2.88
CA LEU A 133 5.43 -5.12 -1.43
C LEU A 133 6.69 -4.79 -0.64
N GLN A 134 7.85 -5.27 -1.09
CA GLN A 134 9.13 -4.93 -0.48
C GLN A 134 9.46 -3.44 -0.61
N LEU A 135 9.18 -2.82 -1.76
CA LEU A 135 9.32 -1.38 -2.00
C LEU A 135 8.41 -0.59 -1.04
N LEU A 136 7.13 -0.97 -0.94
CA LEU A 136 6.17 -0.33 -0.05
C LEU A 136 6.59 -0.43 1.41
N ASN A 137 7.03 -1.61 1.86
CA ASN A 137 7.55 -1.78 3.23
C ASN A 137 8.76 -0.87 3.52
N GLY A 138 9.65 -0.67 2.54
CA GLY A 138 10.76 0.27 2.67
C GLY A 138 10.29 1.72 2.82
N ILE A 139 9.35 2.16 1.97
CA ILE A 139 8.78 3.52 2.02
C ILE A 139 8.06 3.78 3.35
N LEU A 140 7.31 2.81 3.85
CA LEU A 140 6.56 2.95 5.09
C LEU A 140 7.48 2.86 6.32
N GLY A 141 8.58 2.11 6.24
CA GLY A 141 9.65 2.14 7.23
C GLY A 141 10.31 3.51 7.34
N ASP A 142 10.64 4.15 6.22
CA ASP A 142 11.17 5.53 6.21
C ASP A 142 10.19 6.51 6.89
N LEU A 143 8.87 6.35 6.66
CA LEU A 143 7.84 7.17 7.30
C LEU A 143 7.79 6.96 8.81
N ASP A 144 7.85 5.71 9.27
CA ASP A 144 7.84 5.40 10.70
C ASP A 144 9.05 6.01 11.42
N GLU A 145 10.26 5.85 10.86
CA GLU A 145 11.48 6.45 11.39
C GLU A 145 11.38 7.98 11.46
N LEU A 146 10.83 8.62 10.42
CA LEU A 146 10.62 10.06 10.39
C LEU A 146 9.65 10.51 11.50
N ARG A 147 8.57 9.77 11.71
CA ARG A 147 7.57 10.05 12.76
C ARG A 147 8.16 9.88 14.16
N ALA A 148 9.00 8.87 14.38
CA ALA A 148 9.67 8.64 15.66
C ALA A 148 10.69 9.73 16.03
N SER A 149 11.21 10.47 15.03
CA SER A 149 12.19 11.55 15.23
C SER A 149 11.60 12.91 15.64
N LYS A 150 10.26 13.05 15.68
CA LYS A 150 9.54 14.32 15.93
C LYS A 150 8.71 14.31 17.21
#